data_AF-A0A4Q4VDK0-F1
#
_entry.id   AF-A0A4Q4VDK0-F1
#
_cell.length_a   1.000
_cell.length_b   1.000
_cell.length_c   1.000
_cell.angle_alpha   90.00
_cell.angle_beta   90.00
_cell.angle_gamma   90.00
#
_symmetry.space_group_name_H-M   'P 1'
#
loop_
_entity.id
_entity.type
_entity.pdbx_description
1 polymer ?
#
loop_
_entity_poly.entity_id
_entity_poly.type
_entity_poly.pdbx_seq_one_letter_code
_entity_poly.pdbx_strand_id
1 'polypeptide(L)'
;MQTQNSSNNFLMVGMVGGELPFPIHGGFAHIDDVADAHLRMAFLEPQAEGPTDIGIAAKVDYGTIFDHVEKAFPEAVAAGVFNRGTVPTLPVEYDSSDVERLLGGKLRSFESAVVDVAGQYLEKLGKEKA
;
A
#
# COMPACT_ATOMS: atom_id res chain seq x y z
N MET A 1 -24.02 5.63 5.19
CA MET A 1 -22.92 5.52 4.20
C MET A 1 -21.66 5.20 5.00
N GLN A 2 -21.26 3.93 5.08
CA GLN A 2 -19.98 3.54 5.69
C GLN A 2 -18.86 3.97 4.74
N THR A 3 -18.18 5.08 5.04
CA THR A 3 -17.05 5.59 4.25
C THR A 3 -15.69 5.14 4.78
N GLN A 4 -15.64 4.18 5.71
CA GLN A 4 -14.43 3.74 6.40
C GLN A 4 -13.90 2.37 5.94
N ASN A 5 -14.36 1.84 4.79
CA ASN A 5 -14.09 0.45 4.38
C ASN A 5 -13.01 0.33 3.29
N SER A 6 -11.99 1.19 3.30
CA SER A 6 -10.89 1.11 2.33
C SER A 6 -9.58 0.68 3.01
N SER A 7 -8.79 -0.16 2.35
CA SER A 7 -7.53 -0.70 2.88
C SER A 7 -6.47 0.38 3.12
N ASN A 8 -6.50 1.49 2.38
CA ASN A 8 -5.62 2.63 2.62
C ASN A 8 -5.83 3.28 4.00
N ASN A 9 -6.97 3.02 4.66
CA ASN A 9 -7.20 3.47 6.03
C ASN A 9 -6.17 2.90 7.01
N PHE A 10 -5.62 1.71 6.76
CA PHE A 10 -4.54 1.17 7.59
C PHE A 10 -3.26 2.01 7.52
N LEU A 11 -2.95 2.55 6.33
CA LEU A 11 -1.83 3.48 6.19
C LEU A 11 -2.16 4.80 6.90
N MET A 12 -3.39 5.30 6.76
CA MET A 12 -3.83 6.51 7.45
C MET A 12 -3.70 6.40 8.96
N VAL A 13 -4.12 5.29 9.57
CA VAL A 13 -3.97 5.02 11.01
C VAL A 13 -2.50 5.19 11.44
N GLY A 14 -1.56 4.60 10.69
CA GLY A 14 -0.12 4.68 10.98
C GLY A 14 0.49 6.08 10.85
N MET A 15 -0.12 6.98 10.05
CA MET A 15 0.42 8.33 9.80
C MET A 15 -0.35 9.49 10.43
N VAL A 16 -1.53 9.25 11.00
CA VAL A 16 -2.35 10.29 11.68
C VAL A 16 -2.52 10.05 13.18
N GLY A 17 -1.65 9.23 13.78
CA GLY A 17 -1.61 9.01 15.23
C GLY A 17 -2.64 8.00 15.74
N GLY A 18 -3.18 7.13 14.88
CA GLY A 18 -4.08 6.07 15.30
C GLY A 18 -3.33 4.83 15.80
N GLU A 19 -4.04 3.97 16.54
CA GLU A 19 -3.50 2.71 17.06
C GLU A 19 -4.41 1.55 16.68
N LEU A 20 -3.82 0.48 16.16
CA LEU A 20 -4.52 -0.80 15.97
C LEU A 20 -4.22 -1.74 17.13
N PRO A 21 -5.25 -2.28 17.81
CA PRO A 21 -5.07 -3.17 18.96
C PRO A 21 -4.69 -4.61 18.56
N PHE A 22 -4.58 -4.91 17.27
CA PHE A 22 -4.26 -6.23 16.73
C PHE A 22 -3.40 -6.09 15.47
N PRO A 23 -2.57 -7.11 15.17
CA PRO A 23 -1.70 -7.06 14.00
C PRO A 23 -2.46 -7.28 12.69
N ILE A 24 -1.95 -6.67 11.62
CA ILE A 24 -2.41 -6.88 10.24
C ILE A 24 -1.41 -7.78 9.50
N HIS A 25 -1.92 -8.71 8.69
CA HIS A 25 -1.10 -9.56 7.83
C HIS A 25 -0.20 -8.71 6.93
N GLY A 26 1.11 -8.96 6.95
CA GLY A 26 2.17 -8.22 6.25
C GLY A 26 2.22 -8.44 4.73
N GLY A 27 1.06 -8.58 4.10
CA GLY A 27 0.88 -8.56 2.66
C GLY A 27 0.20 -7.26 2.23
N PHE A 28 0.73 -6.62 1.19
CA PHE A 28 0.18 -5.40 0.62
C PHE A 28 0.26 -5.43 -0.90
N ALA A 29 -0.71 -4.85 -1.60
CA ALA A 29 -0.65 -4.67 -3.05
C ALA A 29 -0.84 -3.20 -3.38
N HIS A 30 0.11 -2.62 -4.11
CA HIS A 30 -0.04 -1.26 -4.60
C HIS A 30 -1.17 -1.20 -5.62
N ILE A 31 -2.01 -0.16 -5.56
CA ILE A 31 -3.20 -0.08 -6.42
C ILE A 31 -2.86 -0.11 -7.92
N ASP A 32 -1.75 0.54 -8.30
CA ASP A 32 -1.25 0.49 -9.67
C ASP A 32 -0.78 -0.92 -10.10
N ASP A 33 -0.12 -1.69 -9.22
CA ASP A 33 0.25 -3.07 -9.56
C ASP A 33 -0.98 -3.94 -9.76
N VAL A 34 -2.02 -3.72 -8.94
CA VAL A 34 -3.32 -4.39 -9.09
C VAL A 34 -3.95 -4.01 -10.42
N ALA A 35 -3.96 -2.73 -10.79
CA ALA A 35 -4.51 -2.26 -12.07
C ALA A 35 -3.74 -2.82 -13.27
N ASP A 36 -2.41 -2.76 -13.23
CA ASP A 36 -1.52 -3.29 -14.27
C ASP A 36 -1.73 -4.80 -14.45
N ALA A 37 -1.83 -5.55 -13.35
CA ALA A 37 -2.07 -6.99 -13.39
C ALA A 37 -3.43 -7.33 -13.98
N HIS A 38 -4.50 -6.61 -13.57
CA HIS A 38 -5.84 -6.81 -14.14
C HIS A 38 -5.85 -6.55 -15.65
N LEU A 39 -5.21 -5.47 -16.11
CA LEU A 39 -5.09 -5.17 -17.54
C LEU A 39 -4.34 -6.26 -18.28
N ARG A 40 -3.18 -6.70 -17.78
CA ARG A 40 -2.40 -7.75 -18.46
C ARG A 40 -3.14 -9.08 -18.51
N MET A 41 -3.79 -9.48 -17.42
CA MET A 41 -4.62 -10.69 -17.38
C MET A 41 -5.74 -10.64 -18.41
N ALA A 42 -6.40 -9.49 -18.58
CA ALA A 42 -7.49 -9.32 -19.54
C ALA A 42 -7.04 -9.46 -21.01
N PHE A 43 -5.74 -9.30 -21.29
CA PHE A 43 -5.16 -9.46 -22.63
C PHE A 43 -4.44 -10.79 -22.84
N LEU A 44 -4.42 -11.68 -21.85
CA LEU A 44 -3.89 -13.03 -22.05
C LEU A 44 -4.85 -13.85 -22.91
N GLU A 45 -4.29 -14.59 -23.87
CA GLU A 45 -5.04 -15.60 -24.60
C GLU A 45 -5.53 -16.69 -23.63
N PRO A 46 -6.76 -17.20 -23.78
CA PRO A 46 -7.26 -18.29 -22.96
C PRO A 46 -6.31 -19.50 -23.01
N GLN A 47 -5.90 -19.98 -21.84
CA GLN A 47 -5.02 -21.15 -21.76
C GLN A 47 -5.84 -22.44 -21.93
N ALA A 48 -5.27 -23.42 -22.65
CA ALA A 48 -5.91 -24.72 -22.87
C ALA A 48 -6.15 -25.50 -21.56
N GLU A 49 -5.40 -25.17 -20.52
CA GLU A 49 -5.39 -25.85 -19.21
C GLU A 49 -6.44 -25.29 -18.24
N GLY A 50 -7.15 -24.22 -18.60
CA GLY A 50 -8.17 -23.58 -17.77
C GLY A 50 -7.80 -22.15 -17.34
N PRO A 51 -8.61 -21.54 -16.45
CA PRO A 51 -8.36 -20.18 -15.96
C PRO A 51 -7.05 -20.13 -15.15
N THR A 52 -6.26 -19.07 -15.37
CA THR A 52 -5.07 -18.78 -14.57
C THR A 52 -5.43 -17.85 -13.42
N ASP A 53 -5.19 -18.30 -12.19
CA ASP A 53 -5.35 -17.48 -11.00
C ASP A 53 -3.99 -16.92 -10.57
N ILE A 54 -3.90 -15.61 -10.35
CA ILE A 54 -2.67 -14.93 -9.91
C ILE A 54 -3.01 -14.06 -8.70
N GLY A 55 -2.29 -14.27 -7.59
CA GLY A 55 -2.36 -13.40 -6.43
C GLY A 55 -1.23 -12.37 -6.40
N ILE A 56 -1.42 -11.33 -5.60
CA ILE A 56 -0.50 -10.18 -5.51
C ILE A 56 -0.32 -9.83 -4.04
N ALA A 57 0.91 -9.96 -3.54
CA ALA A 57 1.29 -9.44 -2.23
C ALA A 57 2.78 -9.11 -2.17
N ALA A 58 3.11 -7.84 -1.97
CA ALA A 58 4.40 -7.41 -1.48
C ALA A 58 4.48 -7.66 0.03
N LYS A 59 5.64 -8.12 0.50
CA LYS A 59 5.93 -8.23 1.94
C LYS A 59 6.16 -6.85 2.53
N VAL A 60 5.48 -6.55 3.62
CA VAL A 60 5.55 -5.23 4.26
C VAL A 60 5.67 -5.32 5.77
N ASP A 61 6.20 -4.25 6.36
CA ASP A 61 6.09 -3.98 7.79
C ASP A 61 5.34 -2.66 7.99
N TYR A 62 4.10 -2.74 8.46
CA TYR A 62 3.29 -1.57 8.79
C TYR A 62 3.88 -0.72 9.93
N GLY A 63 4.82 -1.26 10.73
CA GLY A 63 5.55 -0.48 11.73
C GLY A 63 6.38 0.66 11.13
N THR A 64 6.76 0.57 9.84
CA THR A 64 7.60 1.57 9.16
C THR A 64 6.81 2.66 8.45
N ILE A 65 5.46 2.65 8.51
CA ILE A 65 4.61 3.65 7.83
C ILE A 65 5.08 5.08 8.15
N PHE A 66 5.19 5.42 9.44
CA PHE A 66 5.50 6.79 9.81
C PHE A 66 6.93 7.18 9.44
N ASP A 67 7.88 6.24 9.42
CA ASP A 67 9.26 6.52 9.02
C ASP A 67 9.34 6.92 7.54
N HIS A 68 8.52 6.27 6.69
CA HIS A 68 8.39 6.66 5.28
C HIS A 68 7.74 8.05 5.12
N VAL A 69 6.72 8.36 5.93
CA VAL A 69 6.07 9.68 5.91
C VAL A 69 7.00 10.79 6.40
N GLU A 70 7.72 10.57 7.50
CA GLU A 70 8.66 11.52 8.08
C GLU A 70 9.81 11.84 7.10
N LYS A 71 10.30 10.82 6.39
CA LYS A 71 11.31 10.98 5.35
C LYS A 71 10.79 11.79 4.16
N ALA A 72 9.56 11.55 3.71
CA ALA A 72 9.03 12.14 2.48
C ALA A 72 8.39 13.52 2.69
N PHE A 73 7.77 13.77 3.85
CA PHE A 73 7.02 15.00 4.15
C PHE A 73 7.41 15.62 5.50
N PRO A 74 8.69 15.92 5.75
CA PRO A 74 9.18 16.38 7.05
C PRO A 74 8.50 17.68 7.52
N GLU A 75 8.16 18.58 6.60
CA GLU A 75 7.47 19.83 6.93
C GLU A 75 6.02 19.60 7.40
N ALA A 76 5.31 18.66 6.78
CA ALA A 76 3.96 18.29 7.20
C ALA A 76 3.96 17.59 8.57
N VAL A 77 5.01 16.81 8.88
CA VAL A 77 5.24 16.27 10.22
C VAL A 77 5.51 17.39 11.22
N ALA A 78 6.43 18.32 10.91
CA ALA A 78 6.74 19.45 11.78
C ALA A 78 5.52 20.36 12.05
N ALA A 79 4.63 20.49 11.06
CA ALA A 79 3.38 21.23 11.18
C ALA A 79 2.25 20.44 11.91
N GLY A 80 2.52 19.23 12.39
CA GLY A 80 1.58 18.38 13.13
C GLY A 80 0.47 17.77 12.28
N VAL A 81 0.60 17.81 10.94
CA VAL A 81 -0.39 17.22 10.02
C VAL A 81 -0.37 15.71 10.08
N PHE A 82 0.84 15.15 10.15
CA PHE A 82 1.07 13.73 10.37
C PHE A 82 1.62 13.50 11.77
N ASN A 83 1.15 12.43 12.42
CA ASN A 83 1.58 12.03 13.76
C ASN A 83 1.79 10.52 13.78
N ARG A 84 2.78 10.05 14.55
CA ARG A 84 3.15 8.64 14.59
C ARG A 84 2.03 7.80 15.18
N GLY A 85 1.47 6.91 14.37
CA GLY A 85 0.56 5.86 14.81
C GLY A 85 1.28 4.53 15.01
N THR A 86 0.54 3.54 15.51
CA THR A 86 1.05 2.17 15.72
C THR A 86 0.17 1.16 14.99
N VAL A 87 0.76 0.47 14.01
CA VAL A 87 0.11 -0.59 13.25
C VAL A 87 1.00 -1.84 13.29
N PRO A 88 0.73 -2.80 14.20
CA PRO A 88 1.55 -3.99 14.31
C PRO A 88 1.39 -4.90 13.08
N THR A 89 2.47 -5.56 12.68
CA THR A 89 2.50 -6.47 11.54
C THR A 89 2.54 -7.91 12.00
N LEU A 90 1.69 -8.77 11.43
CA LEU A 90 1.85 -10.22 11.46
C LEU A 90 2.57 -10.64 10.17
N PRO A 91 3.83 -11.12 10.23
CA PRO A 91 4.57 -11.49 9.02
C PRO A 91 3.83 -12.55 8.19
N VAL A 92 3.82 -12.37 6.87
CA VAL A 92 3.27 -13.33 5.92
C VAL A 92 4.32 -13.67 4.88
N GLU A 93 4.42 -14.97 4.59
CA GLU A 93 5.24 -15.51 3.51
C GLU A 93 4.32 -15.77 2.31
N TYR A 94 4.46 -14.94 1.27
CA TYR A 94 3.77 -15.10 0.00
C TYR A 94 4.76 -14.91 -1.15
N ASP A 95 4.70 -15.79 -2.15
CA ASP A 95 5.51 -15.67 -3.37
C ASP A 95 4.70 -14.97 -4.46
N SER A 96 5.19 -13.79 -4.88
CA SER A 96 4.60 -12.99 -5.95
C SER A 96 5.37 -13.12 -7.27
N SER A 97 6.25 -14.12 -7.43
CA SER A 97 7.08 -14.31 -8.62
C SER A 97 6.26 -14.45 -9.92
N ASP A 98 5.05 -15.01 -9.84
CA ASP A 98 4.16 -15.18 -10.99
C ASP A 98 3.59 -13.84 -11.48
N VAL A 99 3.10 -12.98 -10.57
CA VAL A 99 2.63 -11.64 -10.96
C VAL A 99 3.80 -10.76 -11.39
N GLU A 100 4.97 -10.86 -10.76
CA GLU A 100 6.16 -10.11 -11.18
C GLU A 100 6.57 -10.49 -12.62
N ARG A 101 6.49 -11.77 -12.97
CA ARG A 101 6.73 -12.23 -14.34
C ARG A 101 5.66 -11.71 -15.31
N LEU A 102 4.39 -11.71 -14.91
CA LEU A 102 3.31 -11.11 -15.71
C LEU A 102 3.55 -9.62 -15.95
N LEU A 103 3.96 -8.88 -14.91
CA LEU A 103 4.24 -7.45 -14.95
C LEU A 103 5.59 -7.12 -15.62
N GLY A 104 6.45 -8.11 -15.85
CA GLY A 104 7.78 -7.92 -16.41
C GLY A 104 8.72 -7.14 -15.48
N GLY A 105 8.48 -7.19 -14.17
CA GLY A 105 9.18 -6.36 -13.18
C GLY A 105 8.79 -6.69 -11.75
N LYS A 106 9.43 -6.00 -10.79
CA LYS A 106 9.11 -6.12 -9.36
C LYS A 106 7.87 -5.33 -9.00
N LEU A 107 7.14 -5.79 -7.99
CA LEU A 107 6.05 -5.02 -7.37
C LEU A 107 6.58 -3.71 -6.80
N ARG A 108 5.73 -2.68 -6.79
CA ARG A 108 6.04 -1.38 -6.18
C ARG A 108 6.30 -1.54 -4.68
N SER A 109 7.15 -0.67 -4.15
CA SER A 109 7.58 -0.76 -2.75
C SER A 109 6.47 -0.32 -1.80
N PHE A 110 6.56 -0.77 -0.55
CA PHE A 110 5.66 -0.27 0.49
C PHE A 110 5.81 1.23 0.74
N GLU A 111 7.04 1.74 0.68
CA GLU A 111 7.33 3.17 0.77
C GLU A 111 6.56 3.98 -0.27
N SER A 112 6.51 3.53 -1.54
CA SER A 112 5.78 4.29 -2.57
C SER A 112 4.29 4.38 -2.26
N ALA A 113 3.69 3.28 -1.79
CA ALA A 113 2.28 3.28 -1.41
C ALA A 113 1.98 4.24 -0.25
N VAL A 114 2.86 4.27 0.76
CA VAL A 114 2.74 5.17 1.90
C VAL A 114 2.87 6.63 1.46
N VAL A 115 3.85 6.93 0.61
CA VAL A 115 4.09 8.27 0.08
C VAL A 115 2.92 8.76 -0.78
N ASP A 116 2.38 7.91 -1.65
CA ASP A 116 1.24 8.25 -2.50
C ASP A 116 -0.01 8.56 -1.68
N VAL A 117 -0.31 7.76 -0.66
CA VAL A 117 -1.46 7.99 0.24
C VAL A 117 -1.27 9.26 1.07
N ALA A 118 -0.09 9.48 1.65
CA ALA A 118 0.22 10.70 2.39
C ALA A 118 0.13 11.95 1.48
N GLY A 119 0.68 11.87 0.27
CA GLY A 119 0.61 12.95 -0.72
C GLY A 119 -0.83 13.25 -1.13
N GLN A 120 -1.65 12.22 -1.38
CA GLN A 120 -3.08 12.40 -1.68
C GLN A 120 -3.83 13.04 -0.50
N TYR A 121 -3.49 12.66 0.74
CA TYR A 121 -4.10 13.26 1.93
C TYR A 121 -3.79 14.75 2.03
N LEU A 122 -2.54 15.17 1.82
CA LEU A 122 -2.15 16.58 1.80
C LEU A 122 -2.89 17.36 0.71
N GLU A 123 -3.01 16.78 -0.49
CA GLU A 123 -3.77 17.36 -1.60
C GLU A 123 -5.23 17.61 -1.23
N LYS A 124 -5.88 16.64 -0.55
CA LYS A 124 -7.27 16.79 -0.08
C LYS A 124 -7.42 17.86 1.00
N LEU A 125 -6.37 18.15 1.77
CA LEU A 125 -6.34 19.24 2.73
C LEU A 125 -5.99 20.61 2.10
N GLY A 126 -5.72 20.66 0.80
CA GLY A 126 -5.26 21.88 0.13
C GLY A 126 -3.85 22.31 0.56
N LYS A 127 -3.04 21.36 1.03
CA LYS A 127 -1.64 21.59 1.43
C LYS A 127 -0.72 21.19 0.26
N GLU A 128 0.35 21.94 0.03
CA GLU A 128 1.32 21.63 -1.03
C GLU A 128 2.00 20.28 -0.77
N LYS A 129 2.20 19.50 -1.84
CA LYS A 129 3.04 18.30 -1.84
C LYS A 129 4.50 18.74 -1.94
N ALA A 130 5.07 19.23 -0.83
CA ALA A 130 6.49 19.61 -0.69
C ALA A 130 7.09 20.45 -1.84
#